data_AF-B5TJX6-F1
#
_entry.id   AF-B5TJX6-F1
#
_cell.length_a   1.000
_cell.length_b   1.000
_cell.length_c   1.000
_cell.angle_alpha   90.00
_cell.angle_beta   90.00
_cell.angle_gamma   90.00
#
_symmetry.space_group_name_H-M   'P 1'
#
loop_
_entity.id
_entity.type
_entity.pdbx_description
1 polymer ?
#
loop_
_entity_poly.entity_id
_entity_poly.type
_entity_poly.pdbx_seq_one_letter_code
_entity_poly.pdbx_strand_id
1 'polypeptide(L)' 'LKDILGFMFMLLPLTALALFSPNLLGDPENFTPA' A
#
# COMPACT_ATOMS: atom_id res chain seq x y z
N LEU A 1 4.82 -8.99 22.24
CA LEU A 1 5.38 -9.57 20.99
C LEU A 1 4.30 -9.82 19.94
N LYS A 2 3.17 -10.49 20.28
CA LYS A 2 2.08 -10.76 19.32
C LYS A 2 1.62 -9.53 18.54
N ASP A 3 1.48 -8.39 19.21
CA ASP A 3 0.94 -7.18 18.60
C ASP A 3 1.93 -6.54 17.62
N ILE A 4 3.23 -6.58 17.97
CA ILE A 4 4.32 -6.11 17.10
C ILE A 4 4.43 -7.01 15.86
N LEU A 5 4.37 -8.34 16.04
CA LEU A 5 4.41 -9.27 14.92
C LEU A 5 3.19 -9.07 14.00
N GLY A 6 1.98 -8.95 14.57
CA GLY A 6 0.77 -8.66 13.82
C GLY A 6 0.86 -7.34 13.03
N PHE A 7 1.40 -6.29 13.65
CA PHE A 7 1.62 -5.01 12.98
C PHE A 7 2.65 -5.10 11.85
N MET A 8 3.76 -5.82 12.05
CA MET A 8 4.74 -6.07 10.98
C MET A 8 4.10 -6.84 9.80
N PHE A 9 3.26 -7.83 10.07
CA PHE A 9 2.52 -8.55 9.02
C PHE A 9 1.52 -7.67 8.27
N MET A 10 0.92 -6.67 8.92
CA MET A 10 0.08 -5.67 8.24
C MET A 10 0.92 -4.70 7.40
N LEU A 11 2.11 -4.31 7.88
CA LEU A 11 2.98 -3.37 7.17
C LEU A 11 3.66 -4.00 5.94
N LEU A 12 4.04 -5.27 5.97
CA LEU A 12 4.72 -5.94 4.86
C LEU A 12 3.99 -5.81 3.49
N PRO A 13 2.68 -6.16 3.37
CA PRO A 13 1.97 -5.98 2.12
C PRO A 13 1.74 -4.50 1.79
N LEU A 14 1.55 -3.64 2.80
CA LEU A 14 1.36 -2.20 2.61
C LEU A 14 2.60 -1.54 2.01
N THR A 15 3.79 -1.84 2.55
CA THR A 15 5.06 -1.31 2.04
C THR A 15 5.41 -1.90 0.68
N ALA A 16 5.14 -3.19 0.45
CA ALA A 16 5.31 -3.79 -0.86
C ALA A 16 4.42 -3.13 -1.92
N LEU A 17 3.15 -2.88 -1.62
CA LEU A 17 2.22 -2.19 -2.52
C LEU A 17 2.68 -0.75 -2.78
N ALA A 18 3.06 -0.01 -1.73
CA ALA A 18 3.53 1.37 -1.86
C ALA A 18 4.84 1.51 -2.66
N LEU A 19 5.78 0.56 -2.52
CA LEU A 19 7.10 0.65 -3.16
C LEU A 19 7.13 0.06 -4.57
N PHE A 20 6.41 -1.03 -4.84
CA PHE A 20 6.48 -1.73 -6.12
C PHE A 20 5.27 -1.49 -7.04
N SER A 21 4.10 -1.12 -6.49
CA SER A 21 2.88 -0.89 -7.28
C SER A 21 2.00 0.21 -6.68
N PRO A 22 2.52 1.45 -6.57
CA PRO A 22 1.91 2.53 -5.80
C PRO A 22 0.48 2.91 -6.26
N ASN A 23 0.18 2.68 -7.55
CA ASN A 23 -1.10 3.06 -8.15
C ASN A 23 -1.98 1.86 -8.49
N LEU A 24 -1.65 0.65 -8.01
CA LEU A 24 -2.41 -0.58 -8.33
C LEU A 24 -3.89 -0.49 -7.95
N LEU A 25 -4.18 0.24 -6.86
CA LEU A 25 -5.53 0.45 -6.34
C LEU A 25 -6.05 1.87 -6.64
N GLY A 26 -5.32 2.66 -7.43
CA GLY A 26 -5.71 4.01 -7.81
C GLY A 26 -6.57 4.02 -9.07
N ASP A 27 -7.48 4.99 -9.17
CA ASP A 27 -8.21 5.28 -10.40
C ASP A 27 -7.28 6.07 -11.36
N PRO A 28 -7.01 5.58 -12.59
CA PRO A 28 -6.20 6.28 -13.58
C PRO A 28 -6.69 7.70 -13.90
N GLU A 29 -8.00 7.96 -13.81
CA GLU A 29 -8.57 9.26 -14.16
C GLU A 29 -8.15 10.37 -13.19
N ASN A 30 -7.76 10.03 -11.95
CA ASN A 30 -7.23 11.01 -10.97
C ASN A 30 -5.89 11.64 -11.39
N PHE A 31 -5.22 11.09 -12.41
CA PHE A 31 -4.01 11.67 -13.00
C PHE A 31 -4.32 12.67 -14.13
N THR A 32 -5.57 12.71 -14.60
CA THR A 32 -6.02 13.72 -15.55
C THR A 32 -6.58 14.94 -14.81
N PRO A 33 -6.22 16.17 -15.18
CA PRO A 33 -6.83 17.36 -14.63
C PRO A 33 -8.34 17.39 -14.94
N ALA A 34 -9.14 17.86 -13.98
CA ALA A 34 -10.55 18.19 -14.21
C ALA A 34 -10.72 19.35 -15.21
#